data_AF-A0A3A5WEG8-F1
#
_entry.id   AF-A0A3A5WEG8-F1
#
_cell.length_a   1.000
_cell.length_b   1.000
_cell.length_c   1.000
_cell.angle_alpha   90.00
_cell.angle_beta   90.00
_cell.angle_gamma   90.00
#
_symmetry.space_group_name_H-M   'P 1'
#
loop_
_entity.id
_entity.type
_entity.pdbx_description
1 polymer ?
#
loop_
_entity_poly.entity_id
_entity_poly.type
_entity_poly.pdbx_seq_one_letter_code
_entity_poly.pdbx_strand_id
1 'polypeptide(L)'
;MSGNILFSKRHPAQLIALVSLLFVGTMQFIKSSQAAGGGDGIDLKVTIRDGLGDQAVYVGLGILLFVYALIITEVVHRTLAATLGGLLAVIALNHYSVEEALSLKAVTTMIDWETIGLLLGMMVMV
;
A
#
# COMPACT_ATOMS: atom_id res chain seq x y z
N MET A 1 16.91 35.75 -15.65
CA MET A 1 17.51 34.42 -15.39
C MET A 1 16.40 33.40 -15.55
N SER A 2 16.34 32.77 -16.73
CA SER A 2 15.28 31.85 -17.15
C SER A 2 15.49 30.50 -16.46
N GLY A 3 14.61 30.16 -15.52
CA GLY A 3 14.55 28.83 -14.92
C GLY A 3 14.01 27.84 -15.94
N ASN A 4 14.90 27.16 -16.65
CA ASN A 4 14.57 25.98 -17.44
C ASN A 4 14.12 24.87 -16.47
N ILE A 5 12.82 24.88 -16.17
CA ILE A 5 12.09 23.72 -15.68
C ILE A 5 12.28 22.61 -16.72
N LEU A 6 13.22 21.71 -16.43
CA LEU A 6 13.44 20.46 -17.13
C LEU A 6 12.23 19.54 -16.89
N PHE A 7 11.10 19.89 -17.50
CA PHE A 7 9.96 19.01 -17.72
C PHE A 7 10.37 18.01 -18.80
N SER A 8 11.25 17.08 -18.43
CA SER A 8 11.49 15.87 -19.22
C SER A 8 10.16 15.13 -19.30
N LYS A 9 9.80 14.74 -20.54
CA LYS A 9 8.51 14.21 -20.97
C LYS A 9 7.95 13.15 -20.02
N ARG A 10 7.17 13.56 -19.01
CA ARG A 10 6.41 12.62 -18.17
C ARG A 10 5.25 12.10 -19.01
N HIS A 11 5.20 10.78 -19.21
CA HIS A 11 4.14 10.14 -19.98
C HIS A 11 2.78 10.53 -19.36
N PRO A 12 1.76 10.90 -20.16
CA PRO A 12 0.46 11.35 -19.63
C PRO A 12 -0.16 10.34 -18.65
N ALA A 13 0.13 9.04 -18.81
CA ALA A 13 -0.30 7.99 -17.89
C ALA A 13 0.29 8.10 -16.47
N GLN A 14 1.55 8.51 -16.31
CA GLN A 14 2.16 8.68 -14.99
C GLN A 14 1.51 9.84 -14.22
N LEU A 15 1.10 10.88 -14.93
CA LEU A 15 0.40 12.02 -14.34
C LEU A 15 -1.00 11.62 -13.86
N ILE A 16 -1.75 10.87 -14.66
CA ILE A 16 -3.07 10.36 -14.28
C ILE A 16 -2.98 9.45 -13.04
N ALA A 17 -1.98 8.56 -12.99
CA ALA A 17 -1.76 7.68 -11.85
C ALA A 17 -1.38 8.44 -10.56
N LEU A 18 -0.61 9.52 -10.69
CA LEU A 18 -0.26 10.38 -9.56
C LEU A 18 -1.49 11.17 -9.07
N VAL A 19 -2.31 11.67 -9.99
CA VAL A 19 -3.57 12.37 -9.65
C VAL A 19 -4.55 11.44 -8.96
N SER A 20 -4.71 10.20 -9.44
CA SER A 20 -5.59 9.22 -8.77
C SER A 20 -5.08 8.82 -7.39
N LEU A 21 -3.76 8.68 -7.20
CA LEU A 21 -3.20 8.45 -5.87
C LEU A 21 -3.47 9.62 -4.93
N LEU A 22 -3.25 10.87 -5.38
CA LEU A 22 -3.54 12.05 -4.54
C LEU A 22 -5.03 12.14 -4.21
N PHE A 23 -5.91 11.77 -5.14
CA PHE A 23 -7.35 11.69 -4.89
C PHE A 23 -7.71 10.64 -3.84
N VAL A 24 -7.15 9.43 -3.94
CA VAL A 24 -7.36 8.37 -2.93
C VAL A 24 -6.80 8.78 -1.56
N GLY A 25 -5.61 9.40 -1.53
CA GLY A 25 -4.99 9.88 -0.29
C GLY A 25 -5.79 11.00 0.38
N THR A 26 -6.35 11.94 -0.39
CA THR A 26 -7.17 13.04 0.12
C THR A 26 -8.55 12.56 0.58
N MET A 27 -9.15 11.56 -0.08
CA MET A 27 -10.39 10.93 0.38
C MET A 27 -10.30 10.37 1.81
N GLN A 28 -9.13 9.88 2.23
CA GLN A 28 -8.95 9.33 3.57
C GLN A 28 -8.87 10.44 4.64
N PHE A 29 -8.36 11.62 4.28
CA PHE A 29 -8.43 12.80 5.14
C PHE A 29 -9.85 13.32 5.30
N ILE A 30 -10.67 13.24 4.25
CA ILE A 30 -12.09 13.65 4.28
C ILE A 30 -12.93 12.72 5.19
N LYS A 31 -12.54 11.45 5.37
CA LYS A 31 -13.21 10.50 6.29
C LYS A 31 -13.21 10.94 7.76
N SER A 32 -12.33 11.86 8.17
CA SER A 32 -12.40 12.47 9.51
C SER A 32 -13.67 13.32 9.75
N SER A 33 -14.39 13.70 8.67
CA SER A 33 -15.57 14.57 8.74
C SER A 33 -16.89 13.91 8.33
N GLN A 34 -16.90 12.69 7.78
CA GLN A 34 -18.13 12.05 7.29
C GLN A 34 -18.12 10.55 7.61
N ALA A 35 -18.35 10.21 8.88
CA ALA A 35 -18.79 8.88 9.29
C ALA A 35 -20.29 8.72 8.96
N ALA A 36 -20.61 8.47 7.69
CA ALA A 36 -21.98 8.19 7.25
C ALA A 36 -21.95 7.24 6.04
N GLY A 37 -21.61 5.98 6.30
CA GLY A 37 -21.67 4.91 5.32
C GLY A 37 -21.65 3.58 6.05
N GLY A 38 -22.84 3.11 6.44
CA GLY A 38 -23.04 1.83 7.13
C GLY A 38 -22.69 0.65 6.24
N GLY A 39 -21.40 0.32 6.18
CA GLY A 39 -20.92 -0.99 5.78
C GLY A 39 -20.61 -1.77 7.04
N ASP A 40 -21.36 -2.84 7.26
CA ASP A 40 -21.16 -3.86 8.29
C ASP A 40 -19.66 -4.18 8.42
N GLY A 41 -19.08 -3.73 9.53
CA GLY A 41 -17.67 -3.91 9.82
C GLY A 41 -17.40 -5.39 9.91
N ILE A 42 -16.56 -5.89 9.01
CA ILE A 42 -15.98 -7.22 9.12
C ILE A 42 -15.18 -7.20 10.43
N ASP A 43 -15.80 -7.69 11.50
CA ASP A 43 -15.23 -7.77 12.85
C ASP A 43 -14.14 -8.85 12.83
N LEU A 44 -13.00 -8.50 12.24
CA LEU A 44 -11.77 -9.23 12.43
C LEU A 44 -11.37 -8.97 13.89
N LYS A 45 -11.72 -9.90 14.76
CA LYS A 45 -11.32 -9.97 16.18
C LYS A 45 -9.80 -10.03 16.29
N VAL A 46 -9.15 -8.90 16.05
CA VAL A 46 -7.74 -8.63 16.33
C VAL A 46 -7.75 -7.81 17.60
N THR A 47 -7.22 -8.37 18.68
CA THR A 47 -7.03 -7.68 19.96
C THR A 47 -5.94 -6.60 19.78
N ILE A 48 -6.30 -5.46 19.20
CA ILE A 48 -5.45 -4.27 19.11
C ILE A 48 -5.51 -3.56 20.46
N ARG A 49 -4.35 -3.20 21.02
CA ARG A 49 -4.25 -2.48 22.31
C ARG A 49 -5.06 -1.19 22.22
N ASP A 50 -5.92 -1.01 23.21
CA ASP A 50 -6.83 0.13 23.32
C ASP A 50 -6.04 1.44 23.24
N GLY A 51 -6.38 2.29 22.27
CA GLY A 51 -5.79 3.62 22.06
C GLY A 51 -4.74 3.78 20.95
N LEU A 52 -4.29 2.72 20.26
CA LEU A 52 -3.30 2.82 19.13
C LEU A 52 -3.84 2.39 17.76
N GLY A 53 -5.10 1.98 17.65
CA GLY A 53 -5.69 1.52 16.39
C GLY A 53 -5.62 2.55 15.26
N ASP A 54 -5.91 3.82 15.58
CA ASP A 54 -5.90 4.90 14.59
C ASP A 54 -4.49 5.16 14.05
N GLN A 55 -3.47 5.12 14.93
CA GLN A 55 -2.06 5.29 14.55
C GLN A 55 -1.57 4.15 13.66
N ALA A 56 -1.93 2.91 13.94
CA ALA A 56 -1.59 1.77 13.09
C ALA A 56 -2.18 1.91 11.68
N VAL A 57 -3.42 2.39 11.57
CA VAL A 57 -4.09 2.65 10.28
C VAL A 57 -3.40 3.78 9.51
N TYR A 58 -3.05 4.89 10.16
CA TYR A 58 -2.31 5.99 9.50
C TYR A 58 -0.92 5.57 9.02
N VAL A 59 -0.20 4.75 9.81
CA VAL A 59 1.10 4.23 9.41
C VAL A 59 0.97 3.27 8.22
N GLY A 60 -0.02 2.37 8.25
CA GLY A 60 -0.31 1.48 7.12
C GLY A 60 -0.66 2.25 5.84
N LEU A 61 -1.48 3.30 5.97
CA LEU A 61 -1.81 4.19 4.86
C LEU A 61 -0.58 4.92 4.32
N GLY A 62 0.30 5.41 5.20
CA GLY A 62 1.55 6.06 4.81
C GLY A 62 2.45 5.14 3.99
N ILE A 63 2.62 3.88 4.43
CA ILE A 63 3.42 2.87 3.72
C ILE A 63 2.81 2.58 2.34
N LEU A 64 1.48 2.41 2.25
CA LEU A 64 0.80 2.16 0.99
C LEU A 64 1.03 3.29 -0.02
N LEU A 65 0.80 4.54 0.38
CA LEU A 65 0.98 5.70 -0.51
C LEU A 65 2.44 5.88 -0.93
N PHE A 66 3.37 5.67 -0.01
CA PHE A 66 4.80 5.79 -0.28
C PHE A 66 5.27 4.75 -1.31
N VAL A 67 4.93 3.48 -1.10
CA VAL A 67 5.34 2.38 -2.00
C VAL A 67 4.69 2.55 -3.37
N TYR A 68 3.41 2.93 -3.42
CA TYR A 68 2.73 3.16 -4.69
C TYR A 68 3.33 4.35 -5.47
N ALA A 69 3.70 5.42 -4.77
CA ALA A 69 4.43 6.53 -5.38
C ALA A 69 5.80 6.09 -5.93
N LEU A 70 6.54 5.23 -5.22
CA LEU A 70 7.80 4.66 -5.71
C LEU A 70 7.61 3.80 -6.96
N ILE A 71 6.52 3.03 -7.06
CA ILE A 71 6.20 2.22 -8.24
C ILE A 71 5.90 3.11 -9.46
N ILE A 72 5.09 4.18 -9.29
CA ILE A 72 4.73 5.08 -10.40
C ILE A 72 5.91 5.92 -10.87
N THR A 73 6.70 6.42 -9.93
CA THR A 73 7.83 7.30 -10.24
C THR A 73 9.04 6.54 -10.80
N GLU A 74 8.99 5.20 -10.77
CA GLU A 74 10.02 4.29 -11.31
C GLU A 74 11.45 4.62 -10.83
N VAL A 75 11.58 5.24 -9.65
CA VAL A 75 12.89 5.59 -9.08
C VAL A 75 13.68 4.34 -8.71
N VAL A 76 12.98 3.25 -8.38
CA VAL A 76 13.52 1.93 -8.03
C VAL A 76 12.78 0.88 -8.86
N HIS A 77 13.39 -0.28 -9.10
CA HIS A 77 12.74 -1.42 -9.75
C HIS A 77 11.40 -1.77 -9.07
N ARG A 78 10.35 -1.98 -9.87
CA ARG A 78 8.98 -2.21 -9.40
C ARG A 78 8.89 -3.38 -8.41
N THR A 79 9.69 -4.43 -8.63
CA THR A 79 9.78 -5.60 -7.73
C THR A 79 10.45 -5.27 -6.40
N LEU A 80 11.52 -4.45 -6.40
CA LEU A 80 12.20 -4.02 -5.17
C LEU A 80 11.30 -3.09 -4.34
N ALA A 81 10.58 -2.17 -4.98
CA ALA A 81 9.63 -1.31 -4.28
C ALA A 81 8.52 -2.15 -3.62
N ALA A 82 7.99 -3.15 -4.33
CA ALA A 82 6.95 -4.04 -3.82
C ALA A 82 7.44 -4.91 -2.64
N THR A 83 8.64 -5.49 -2.72
CA THR A 83 9.17 -6.33 -1.62
C THR A 83 9.49 -5.51 -0.37
N LEU A 84 10.09 -4.33 -0.52
CA LEU A 84 10.36 -3.43 0.60
C LEU A 84 9.07 -2.95 1.25
N GLY A 85 8.05 -2.60 0.46
CA GLY A 85 6.74 -2.21 0.96
C GLY A 85 6.05 -3.30 1.78
N GLY A 86 6.07 -4.54 1.30
CA GLY A 86 5.50 -5.68 2.01
C GLY A 86 6.23 -5.98 3.33
N LEU A 87 7.57 -5.95 3.34
CA LEU A 87 8.36 -6.15 4.55
C LEU A 87 8.11 -5.04 5.58
N LEU A 88 8.08 -3.78 5.15
CA LEU A 88 7.78 -2.64 6.02
C LEU A 88 6.38 -2.74 6.62
N ALA A 89 5.38 -3.17 5.85
CA ALA A 89 4.02 -3.38 6.35
C ALA A 89 3.94 -4.46 7.43
N VAL A 90 4.63 -5.59 7.25
CA VAL A 90 4.67 -6.68 8.25
C VAL A 90 5.38 -6.24 9.54
N ILE A 91 6.51 -5.54 9.42
CA ILE A 91 7.25 -5.02 10.59
C ILE A 91 6.41 -3.96 11.33
N ALA A 92 5.80 -3.02 10.61
CA ALA A 92 4.95 -2.00 11.21
C ALA A 92 3.77 -2.64 11.93
N LEU A 93 3.08 -3.60 11.30
CA LEU A 93 1.93 -4.25 11.91
C LEU A 93 2.31 -5.06 13.16
N ASN A 94 3.45 -5.76 13.13
CA ASN A 94 3.95 -6.50 14.30
C ASN A 94 4.36 -5.54 15.44
N HIS A 95 4.88 -4.36 15.12
CA HIS A 95 5.23 -3.35 16.13
C HIS A 95 4.01 -2.73 16.83
N TYR A 96 2.91 -2.52 16.09
CA TYR A 96 1.69 -1.90 16.62
C TYR A 96 0.68 -2.90 17.23
N SER A 97 0.93 -4.21 17.11
CA SER A 97 0.06 -5.26 17.64
C SER A 97 0.55 -5.75 19.01
N VAL A 98 -0.38 -6.19 19.86
CA VAL A 98 -0.11 -6.66 21.25
C VAL A 98 0.42 -8.09 21.29
N GLU A 99 0.03 -8.87 20.30
CA GLU A 99 0.51 -10.22 19.97
C GLU A 99 1.24 -10.17 18.63
N GLU A 100 2.03 -11.21 18.30
CA GLU A 100 2.64 -11.41 16.98
C GLU A 100 1.53 -11.56 15.90
N ALA A 101 0.99 -10.45 15.42
CA ALA A 101 -0.18 -10.45 14.54
C ALA A 101 0.08 -11.13 13.19
N LEU A 102 1.30 -11.01 12.64
CA LEU A 102 1.69 -11.65 11.38
C LEU A 102 3.16 -12.07 11.43
N SER A 103 3.40 -13.37 11.65
CA SER A 103 4.71 -13.98 11.37
C SER A 103 4.93 -14.08 9.85
N LEU A 104 6.19 -13.98 9.40
CA LEU A 104 6.56 -14.21 8.00
C LEU A 104 6.02 -15.55 7.49
N LYS A 105 5.97 -16.57 8.35
CA LYS A 105 5.38 -17.88 8.03
C LYS A 105 3.89 -17.76 7.71
N ALA A 106 3.13 -17.00 8.49
CA ALA A 106 1.70 -16.79 8.27
C ALA A 106 1.44 -16.02 6.97
N VAL A 107 2.24 -14.99 6.68
CA VAL A 107 2.14 -14.24 5.41
C VAL A 107 2.42 -15.14 4.21
N THR A 108 3.44 -16.01 4.31
CA THR A 108 3.74 -16.95 3.21
C THR A 108 2.65 -18.01 2.99
N THR A 109 1.86 -18.36 4.01
CA THR A 109 0.71 -19.26 3.84
C THR A 109 -0.49 -18.59 3.18
N MET A 110 -0.56 -17.26 3.16
CA MET A 110 -1.59 -16.51 2.43
C MET A 110 -1.26 -16.32 0.95
N ILE A 111 -0.09 -16.80 0.50
CA ILE A 111 0.27 -16.79 -0.91
C ILE A 111 -0.52 -17.90 -1.60
N ASP A 112 -1.36 -17.50 -2.56
CA ASP A 112 -2.03 -18.42 -3.45
C ASP A 112 -1.09 -18.84 -4.60
N TRP A 113 -0.63 -20.09 -4.53
CA TRP A 113 0.28 -20.68 -5.50
C TRP A 113 -0.40 -20.97 -6.85
N GLU A 114 -1.72 -21.14 -6.87
CA GLU A 114 -2.46 -21.33 -8.12
C GLU A 114 -2.44 -20.04 -8.95
N THR A 115 -2.72 -18.90 -8.30
CA THR A 115 -2.66 -17.59 -8.96
C THR A 115 -1.25 -17.23 -9.41
N ILE A 116 -0.21 -17.44 -8.59
CA ILE A 116 1.17 -17.18 -9.01
C ILE A 116 1.58 -18.09 -10.18
N GLY A 117 1.22 -19.37 -10.14
CA GLY A 117 1.50 -20.32 -11.22
C GLY A 117 0.82 -19.91 -12.53
N LEU A 118 -0.42 -19.42 -12.46
CA LEU A 118 -1.17 -18.92 -13.63
C LEU A 118 -0.53 -17.65 -14.20
N LEU A 119 -0.25 -16.66 -13.35
CA LEU A 119 0.40 -15.41 -13.78
C LEU A 119 1.79 -15.66 -14.39
N LEU A 120 2.57 -16.58 -13.81
CA LEU A 120 3.86 -17.01 -14.36
C LEU A 120 3.65 -17.70 -15.71
N GLY A 121 2.70 -18.63 -15.82
CA GLY A 121 2.40 -19.34 -17.06
C GLY A 121 2.03 -18.42 -18.23
N MET A 122 1.23 -17.38 -17.97
CA MET A 122 0.91 -16.36 -18.98
C MET A 122 2.13 -15.55 -19.40
N MET A 123 3.09 -15.36 -18.51
CA MET A 123 4.32 -14.61 -18.79
C MET A 123 5.37 -15.45 -19.55
N VAL A 124 5.40 -16.78 -19.35
CA VAL A 124 6.36 -17.69 -20.02
C VAL A 124 5.90 -18.16 -21.39
N MET A 125 4.58 -18.22 -21.63
CA MET A 125 4.03 -18.61 -22.94
C MET A 125 4.28 -17.55 -24.03
N VAL A 126 4.54 -16.30 -23.64
CA VAL A 126 4.87 -15.16 -24.53
C VAL A 126 6.36 -15.11 -24.82
#